data_AF-T1CX46-F1
#
_entry.id   AF-T1CX46-F1
#
_cell.length_a   1.000
_cell.length_b   1.000
_cell.length_c   1.000
_cell.angle_alpha   90.00
_cell.angle_beta   90.00
_cell.angle_gamma   90.00
#
_symmetry.space_group_name_H-M   'P 1'
#
loop_
_entity.id
_entity.type
_entity.pdbx_description
1 polymer ?
#
loop_
_entity_poly.entity_id
_entity_poly.type
_entity_poly.pdbx_seq_one_letter_code
_entity_poly.pdbx_strand_id
1 'polypeptide(L)' 'MVNLIKEHTGTRIVIGQNGLIWIDGTLESILKATAAIKKIEREAHTTGLTDRMTEYLKEDAADGN' A
#
# COMPACT_ATOMS: atom_id res chain seq x y z
N MET A 1 4.62 8.05 -0.48
CA MET A 1 4.09 6.75 0.00
C MET A 1 3.43 5.92 -1.10
N VAL A 2 2.60 6.47 -2.01
CA VAL A 2 1.90 5.61 -3.00
C VAL A 2 2.85 4.83 -3.92
N ASN A 3 4.00 5.41 -4.30
CA ASN A 3 4.98 4.72 -5.13
C ASN A 3 5.55 3.49 -4.44
N LEU A 4 5.74 3.55 -3.13
CA LEU A 4 6.24 2.44 -2.33
C LEU A 4 5.22 1.28 -2.33
N ILE A 5 3.92 1.58 -2.21
CA ILE A 5 2.87 0.56 -2.34
C ILE A 5 2.88 -0.04 -3.75
N LYS A 6 3.00 0.79 -4.80
CA LYS A 6 3.04 0.31 -6.20
C LYS A 6 4.21 -0.65 -6.45
N GLU A 7 5.40 -0.26 -6.00
CA GLU A 7 6.64 -1.04 -6.18
C GLU A 7 6.56 -2.39 -5.45
N HIS A 8 6.04 -2.41 -4.22
CA HIS A 8 5.96 -3.62 -3.41
C HIS A 8 4.79 -4.55 -3.76
N THR A 9 3.67 -4.02 -4.24
CA THR A 9 2.47 -4.83 -4.55
C THR A 9 2.34 -5.20 -6.03
N GLY A 10 3.15 -4.59 -6.91
CA GLY A 10 3.05 -4.77 -8.35
C GLY A 10 1.73 -4.25 -8.95
N THR A 11 1.03 -3.36 -8.25
CA THR A 11 -0.27 -2.82 -8.68
C THR A 11 -0.15 -1.50 -9.43
N ARG A 12 -1.11 -1.25 -10.33
CA ARG A 12 -1.31 0.04 -10.94
C ARG A 12 -2.29 0.85 -10.09
N ILE A 13 -1.77 1.84 -9.36
CA ILE A 13 -2.58 2.73 -8.50
C ILE A 13 -2.69 4.12 -9.12
N VAL A 14 -3.91 4.65 -9.22
CA VAL A 14 -4.20 6.04 -9.63
C VAL A 14 -4.97 6.72 -8.50
N ILE A 15 -4.46 7.85 -8.03
CA ILE A 15 -5.12 8.66 -7.00
C ILE A 15 -5.71 9.90 -7.67
N GLY A 16 -7.04 10.05 -7.57
CA GLY A 16 -7.73 11.29 -7.93
C GLY A 16 -7.57 12.35 -6.84
N GLN A 17 -7.54 13.63 -7.24
CA GLN A 17 -7.51 14.75 -6.29
C GLN A 17 -8.77 14.85 -5.41
N ASN A 18 -9.84 14.15 -5.80
CA ASN A 18 -11.06 13.97 -5.01
C ASN A 18 -10.93 12.88 -3.92
N GLY A 19 -9.74 12.29 -3.74
CA GLY A 19 -9.50 11.22 -2.79
C GLY A 19 -9.95 9.83 -3.26
N LEU A 20 -10.45 9.71 -4.50
CA LEU A 20 -10.82 8.41 -5.08
C LEU A 20 -9.55 7.67 -5.53
N ILE A 21 -9.38 6.43 -5.10
CA ILE A 21 -8.22 5.60 -5.44
C ILE A 21 -8.69 4.47 -6.34
N TRP A 22 -8.12 4.38 -7.54
CA TRP A 22 -8.29 3.25 -8.43
C TRP A 22 -7.07 2.34 -8.35
N ILE A 23 -7.30 1.05 -8.16
CA ILE A 23 -6.27 0.01 -8.02
C ILE A 23 -6.59 -1.07 -9.05
N ASP A 24 -5.59 -1.41 -9.86
CA ASP A 24 -5.67 -2.43 -10.90
C ASP A 24 -4.50 -3.42 -10.76
N GLY A 25 -4.78 -4.71 -10.90
CA GLY A 25 -3.85 -5.81 -10.63
C GLY A 25 -4.54 -7.15 -10.38
N THR A 26 -3.78 -8.13 -9.89
CA THR A 26 -4.35 -9.42 -9.45
C THR A 26 -5.17 -9.24 -8.17
N LEU A 27 -6.08 -10.17 -7.88
CA LEU A 27 -6.90 -10.11 -6.67
C LEU A 27 -6.06 -10.01 -5.40
N GLU A 28 -4.98 -10.79 -5.30
CA GLU A 28 -4.07 -10.77 -4.17
C GLU A 28 -3.36 -9.41 -4.03
N SER A 29 -2.80 -8.89 -5.13
CA SER A 29 -2.13 -7.59 -5.15
C SER A 29 -3.08 -6.43 -4.80
N ILE A 30 -4.32 -6.47 -5.28
CA ILE A 30 -5.35 -5.48 -4.93
C ILE A 30 -5.67 -5.53 -3.44
N LEU A 31 -5.82 -6.72 -2.86
CA LEU A 31 -6.07 -6.88 -1.42
C LEU A 31 -4.91 -6.35 -0.58
N LYS A 32 -3.67 -6.68 -0.94
CA LYS A 32 -2.45 -6.16 -0.30
C LYS A 32 -2.37 -4.65 -0.35
N ALA A 33 -2.56 -4.06 -1.54
CA ALA A 33 -2.56 -2.61 -1.72
C ALA A 33 -3.66 -1.92 -0.91
N THR A 34 -4.87 -2.51 -0.87
CA THR A 34 -6.00 -1.98 -0.09
C THR A 34 -5.74 -2.04 1.42
N ALA A 35 -5.19 -3.14 1.92
CA ALA A 35 -4.82 -3.31 3.32
C ALA A 35 -3.76 -2.28 3.73
N ALA A 36 -2.74 -2.08 2.89
CA ALA A 36 -1.71 -1.09 3.10
C ALA A 36 -2.27 0.33 3.18
N ILE A 37 -3.13 0.73 2.25
CA ILE A 37 -3.77 2.06 2.25
C ILE A 37 -4.61 2.27 3.52
N LYS A 38 -5.40 1.27 3.94
CA LYS A 38 -6.19 1.34 5.18
C LYS A 38 -5.33 1.37 6.45
N LYS A 39 -4.13 0.79 6.44
CA LYS A 39 -3.19 0.86 7.55
C LYS A 39 -2.62 2.27 7.66
N ILE A 40 -2.23 2.86 6.53
CA ILE A 40 -1.76 4.26 6.45
C ILE A 40 -2.83 5.23 6.93
N GLU A 41 -4.09 5.06 6.50
CA GLU A 41 -5.19 5.91 6.96
C GLU A 41 -5.34 5.88 8.48
N ARG A 42 -5.32 4.68 9.08
CA ARG A 42 -5.43 4.51 10.53
C ARG A 42 -4.24 5.09 11.30
N GLU A 43 -3.04 5.00 10.74
CA GLU A 43 -1.79 5.40 11.40
C GLU A 43 -1.27 6.77 10.93
N ALA A 44 -2.05 7.51 10.14
CA ALA A 44 -1.66 8.80 9.53
C ALA A 44 -1.20 9.86 10.55
N HIS A 45 -1.67 9.75 11.79
CA HIS A 45 -1.34 10.65 12.89
C HIS A 45 -0.05 10.27 13.63
N THR A 46 0.61 9.17 13.26
CA THR A 46 1.81 8.66 13.92
C THR A 46 3.09 9.13 13.22
N THR A 47 4.12 9.45 14.01
CA THR A 47 5.44 9.81 13.50
C THR A 47 6.21 8.57 13.03
N GLY A 48 6.97 8.68 11.95
CA GLY A 48 7.76 7.55 11.42
C GLY A 48 6.93 6.54 10.60
N LEU A 49 5.75 6.93 10.13
CA LEU A 49 4.84 6.07 9.37
C LEU A 49 5.49 5.47 8.11
N THR A 50 6.34 6.24 7.42
CA THR A 50 7.01 5.79 6.19
C THR A 50 7.90 4.58 6.44
N ASP A 51 8.68 4.58 7.52
CA ASP A 51 9.63 3.49 7.84
C ASP A 51 8.87 2.22 8.23
N ARG A 52 7.88 2.35 9.11
CA ARG A 52 6.98 1.26 9.51
C ARG A 52 6.26 0.64 8.33
N MET A 53 5.82 1.46 7.39
CA MET A 53 5.11 0.97 6.21
C MET A 53 6.04 0.28 5.21
N THR A 54 7.31 0.69 5.18
CA THR A 54 8.35 0.03 4.39
C THR A 54 8.69 -1.35 4.95
N GLU A 55 8.79 -1.49 6.28
CA GLU A 55 8.97 -2.80 6.93
C GLU A 55 7.77 -3.71 6.68
N TYR A 56 6.56 -3.20 6.91
CA TYR A 56 5.32 -3.95 6.67
C TYR A 56 5.21 -4.46 5.23
N LEU A 57 5.51 -3.63 4.22
CA LEU A 57 5.45 -4.02 2.81
C LEU A 57 6.59 -4.92 2.36
N LYS A 58 7.71 -4.97 3.10
CA LYS A 58 8.80 -5.94 2.87
C LYS A 58 8.45 -7.31 3.43
N GLU A 59 7.85 -7.38 4.62
CA GLU A 59 7.40 -8.64 5.22
C GLU A 59 6.28 -9.28 4.39
N ASP A 60 5.28 -8.49 3.97
CA ASP A 60 4.13 -8.97 3.18
C ASP A 60 4.53 -9.45 1.76
N ALA A 61 5.69 -9.00 1.26
CA ALA A 61 6.29 -9.46 0.01
C ALA A 61 7.10 -10.77 0.17
N ALA A 62 7.57 -11.08 1.39
CA ALA A 62 8.35 -12.28 1.69
C ALA A 62 7.45 -13.52 1.92
N ASP A 63 6.25 -13.34 2.45
CA ASP A 63 5.28 -14.43 2.72
C ASP A 63 4.54 -14.95 1.47
N GLY A 64 4.88 -14.45 0.28
CA GLY A 64 4.27 -14.82 -1.00
C GLY A 64 5.01 -15.90 -1.81
N ASN A 65 5.93 -16.65 -1.22
CA ASN A 65 6.70 -17.71 -1.90
C ASN A 65 6.45 -19.12 -1.37
#